data_AF-A0A2V9C537-F1
#
_entry.id   AF-A0A2V9C537-F1
#
_cell.length_a   1.000
_cell.length_b   1.000
_cell.length_c   1.000
_cell.angle_alpha   90.00
_cell.angle_beta   90.00
_cell.angle_gamma   90.00
#
_symmetry.space_group_name_H-M   'P 1'
#
loop_
_entity.id
_entity.type
_entity.pdbx_description
1 polymer ?
#
loop_
_entity_poly.entity_id
_entity_poly.type
_entity_poly.pdbx_seq_one_letter_code
_entity_poly.pdbx_strand_id
1 'polypeptide(L)'
;MQRAFLLILVVLGTAAATVGQTAPSESQTLQALLTEVRGLRHDLQVSLTRVQSAQILLFRLQIQQRAVTRASQHVDETRSKLAEVQLVQKAEAAKVASLQERLSEDPEHREDIQASLNHAQSDLTAATDLAQQRQATETEAEQQLQTEQDKLKKLEAQLDELVNDVTTLGEQSNRVSR
;
A
#
# COMPACT_ATOMS: atom_id res chain seq x y z
N MET A 1 -44.13 60.44 14.11
CA MET A 1 -43.74 59.02 13.96
C MET A 1 -44.24 58.20 15.16
N GLN A 2 -45.54 58.29 15.47
CA GLN A 2 -46.17 57.69 16.67
C GLN A 2 -47.49 56.97 16.32
N ARG A 3 -47.68 56.65 15.03
CA ARG A 3 -48.92 56.06 14.51
C ARG A 3 -48.76 54.59 14.06
N ALA A 4 -47.54 54.08 13.98
CA ALA A 4 -47.28 52.67 13.68
C ALA A 4 -47.13 51.79 14.93
N PHE A 5 -46.90 52.39 16.10
CA PHE A 5 -46.70 51.67 17.37
C PHE A 5 -48.00 51.16 18.03
N LEU A 6 -49.16 51.63 17.54
CA LEU A 6 -50.48 51.25 18.06
C LEU A 6 -51.13 50.04 17.38
N LEU A 7 -50.50 49.49 16.33
CA LEU A 7 -50.97 48.26 15.67
C LEU A 7 -50.41 46.97 16.29
N ILE A 8 -49.44 47.07 17.19
CA ILE A 8 -48.77 45.91 17.81
C ILE A 8 -49.45 45.47 19.13
N LEU A 9 -50.44 46.21 19.65
CA LEU A 9 -51.01 45.96 20.99
C LEU A 9 -52.51 45.60 21.02
N VAL A 10 -53.19 45.53 19.87
CA VAL A 10 -54.65 45.23 19.80
C VAL A 10 -54.96 43.79 19.38
N VAL A 11 -53.98 43.00 18.94
CA VAL A 11 -54.18 41.55 18.66
C VAL A 11 -53.93 40.70 19.91
N LEU A 12 -53.47 41.32 21.00
CA LEU A 12 -53.26 40.66 22.29
C LEU A 12 -54.50 40.84 23.19
N GLY A 13 -55.43 39.91 23.12
CA GLY A 13 -56.37 39.65 24.23
C GLY A 13 -57.85 39.71 23.86
N THR A 14 -58.39 38.57 23.43
CA THR A 14 -59.71 38.01 23.80
C THR A 14 -59.84 36.66 23.07
N ALA A 15 -59.31 35.58 23.61
CA ALA A 15 -60.03 34.64 24.48
C ALA A 15 -61.32 34.07 23.83
N ALA A 16 -61.18 32.93 23.16
CA ALA A 16 -62.22 31.92 23.09
C ALA A 16 -61.56 30.54 23.15
N ALA A 17 -61.74 29.88 24.29
CA ALA A 17 -61.38 28.48 24.48
C ALA A 17 -62.07 27.64 23.40
N THR A 18 -61.29 27.13 22.46
CA THR A 18 -61.64 25.97 21.66
C THR A 18 -60.59 24.91 21.96
N VAL A 19 -60.87 24.10 22.98
CA VAL A 19 -60.33 22.75 23.05
C VAL A 19 -60.97 21.99 21.89
N GLY A 20 -60.22 21.74 20.83
CA GLY A 20 -60.71 21.00 19.67
C GLY A 20 -59.73 21.02 18.52
N GLN A 21 -59.00 19.91 18.36
CA GLN A 21 -58.04 19.60 17.29
C GLN A 21 -56.63 20.17 17.49
N THR A 22 -55.89 19.55 18.42
CA THR A 22 -54.48 19.24 18.16
C THR A 22 -54.42 18.49 16.83
N ALA A 23 -54.08 19.19 15.74
CA ALA A 23 -53.89 18.57 14.45
C ALA A 23 -52.76 17.52 14.61
N PRO A 24 -53.01 16.22 14.39
CA PRO A 24 -51.96 15.20 14.45
C PRO A 24 -50.84 15.46 13.42
N SER A 25 -51.08 16.32 12.42
CA SER A 25 -50.12 16.66 11.36
C SER A 25 -48.89 17.45 11.81
N GLU A 26 -48.99 18.34 12.80
CA GLU A 26 -47.85 19.20 13.19
C GLU A 26 -46.82 18.44 14.04
N SER A 27 -47.32 17.50 14.86
CA SER A 27 -46.48 16.56 15.59
C SER A 27 -45.86 15.52 14.64
N GLN A 28 -46.58 15.12 13.59
CA GLN A 28 -46.06 14.24 12.53
C GLN A 28 -44.96 14.91 11.70
N THR A 29 -45.10 16.18 11.31
CA THR A 29 -44.04 16.89 10.56
C THR A 29 -42.81 17.16 11.42
N LEU A 30 -42.97 17.51 12.70
CA LEU A 30 -41.85 17.64 13.62
C LEU A 30 -41.15 16.29 13.90
N GLN A 31 -41.90 15.19 14.02
CA GLN A 31 -41.31 13.85 14.11
C GLN A 31 -40.58 13.47 12.84
N ALA A 32 -41.13 13.78 11.66
CA ALA A 32 -40.47 13.53 10.38
C ALA A 32 -39.11 14.25 10.31
N LEU A 33 -39.07 15.56 10.63
CA LEU A 33 -37.83 16.35 10.68
C LEU A 33 -36.82 15.81 11.70
N LEU A 34 -37.26 15.39 12.89
CA LEU A 34 -36.39 14.80 13.90
C LEU A 34 -35.77 13.48 13.44
N THR A 35 -36.54 12.69 12.69
CA THR A 35 -36.09 11.41 12.12
C THR A 35 -35.08 11.66 11.01
N GLU A 36 -35.33 12.67 10.17
CA GLU A 36 -34.43 13.11 9.11
C GLU A 36 -33.11 13.67 9.66
N VAL A 37 -33.15 14.49 10.72
CA VAL A 37 -31.94 15.02 11.39
C VAL A 37 -31.14 13.90 12.07
N ARG A 38 -31.81 12.91 12.68
CA ARG A 38 -31.12 11.72 13.19
C ARG A 38 -30.47 10.92 12.07
N GLY A 39 -31.15 10.75 10.93
CA GLY A 39 -30.59 10.14 9.73
C GLY A 39 -29.35 10.88 9.25
N LEU A 40 -29.44 12.20 9.09
CA LEU A 40 -28.34 13.04 8.63
C LEU A 40 -27.13 12.99 9.58
N ARG A 41 -27.37 12.96 10.90
CA ARG A 41 -26.31 12.84 11.90
C ARG A 41 -25.65 11.47 11.85
N HIS A 42 -26.43 10.41 11.63
CA HIS A 42 -25.91 9.06 11.46
C HIS A 42 -25.05 8.96 10.20
N ASP A 43 -25.54 9.47 9.07
CA ASP A 43 -24.80 9.52 7.81
C ASP A 43 -23.50 10.32 7.92
N LEU A 44 -23.52 11.46 8.63
CA LEU A 44 -22.30 12.23 8.92
C LEU A 44 -21.29 11.46 9.77
N GLN A 45 -21.74 10.73 10.79
CA GLN A 45 -20.84 9.92 11.63
C GLN A 45 -20.21 8.76 10.84
N VAL A 46 -20.99 8.10 9.99
CA VAL A 46 -20.52 7.03 9.11
C VAL A 46 -19.51 7.60 8.09
N SER A 47 -19.84 8.73 7.47
CA SER A 47 -18.97 9.42 6.51
C SER A 47 -17.62 9.84 7.13
N LEU A 48 -17.65 10.44 8.33
CA LEU A 48 -16.43 10.88 9.01
C LEU A 48 -15.51 9.70 9.36
N THR A 49 -16.09 8.60 9.86
CA THR A 49 -15.33 7.38 10.20
C THR A 49 -14.66 6.80 8.95
N ARG A 50 -15.37 6.77 7.81
CA ARG A 50 -14.82 6.27 6.54
C ARG A 50 -13.73 7.17 5.97
N VAL A 51 -13.87 8.49 6.08
CA VAL A 51 -12.80 9.43 5.68
C VAL A 51 -11.54 9.21 6.51
N GLN A 52 -11.66 9.00 7.82
CA GLN A 52 -10.53 8.67 8.68
C GLN A 52 -9.89 7.33 8.27
N SER A 53 -10.69 6.30 8.01
CA SER A 53 -10.21 5.01 7.50
C SER A 53 -9.48 5.15 6.15
N ALA A 54 -9.98 5.98 5.23
CA ALA A 54 -9.34 6.26 3.95
C ALA A 54 -7.97 6.93 4.13
N GLN A 55 -7.86 7.93 5.01
CA GLN A 55 -6.59 8.61 5.29
C GLN A 55 -5.55 7.64 5.87
N ILE A 56 -5.97 6.76 6.78
CA ILE A 56 -5.09 5.73 7.35
C ILE A 56 -4.62 4.75 6.27
N LEU A 57 -5.53 4.28 5.41
CA LEU A 57 -5.18 3.37 4.31
C LEU A 57 -4.22 4.02 3.31
N LEU A 58 -4.45 5.27 2.92
CA LEU A 58 -3.55 6.01 2.03
C LEU A 58 -2.15 6.19 2.64
N PHE A 59 -2.06 6.52 3.93
CA PHE A 59 -0.78 6.61 4.62
C PHE A 59 -0.05 5.26 4.65
N ARG A 60 -0.78 4.17 4.92
CA ARG A 60 -0.23 2.80 4.86
C ARG A 60 0.23 2.44 3.46
N LEU A 61 -0.54 2.80 2.43
CA LEU A 61 -0.20 2.58 1.03
C LEU A 61 1.10 3.29 0.67
N GLN A 62 1.27 4.55 1.07
CA GLN A 62 2.52 5.30 0.83
C GLN A 62 3.72 4.67 1.51
N ILE A 63 3.59 4.21 2.76
CA ILE A 63 4.65 3.48 3.46
C ILE A 63 4.98 2.19 2.71
N GLN A 64 3.95 1.45 2.30
CA GLN A 64 4.11 0.18 1.61
C GLN A 64 4.77 0.34 0.23
N GLN A 65 4.40 1.36 -0.54
CA GLN A 65 5.05 1.70 -1.80
C GLN A 65 6.55 1.99 -1.60
N ARG A 66 6.92 2.74 -0.55
CA ARG A 66 8.34 2.96 -0.21
C ARG A 66 9.06 1.67 0.17
N ALA A 67 8.37 0.76 0.88
CA ALA A 67 8.92 -0.55 1.23
C ALA A 67 9.19 -1.39 -0.04
N VAL A 68 8.25 -1.42 -0.99
CA VAL A 68 8.42 -2.07 -2.30
C VAL A 68 9.58 -1.44 -3.08
N THR A 69 9.66 -0.11 -3.17
CA THR A 69 10.79 0.57 -3.83
C THR A 69 12.13 0.17 -3.22
N ARG A 70 12.22 0.13 -1.89
CA ARG A 70 13.45 -0.28 -1.20
C ARG A 70 13.78 -1.74 -1.45
N ALA A 71 12.80 -2.64 -1.40
CA ALA A 71 13.01 -4.05 -1.69
C ALA A 71 13.46 -4.26 -3.15
N SER A 72 12.90 -3.50 -4.09
CA SER A 72 13.32 -3.53 -5.50
C SER A 72 14.77 -3.10 -5.65
N GLN A 73 15.15 -1.98 -5.03
CA GLN A 73 16.55 -1.51 -5.04
C GLN A 73 17.50 -2.54 -4.43
N HIS A 74 17.07 -3.25 -3.38
CA HIS A 74 17.87 -4.29 -2.77
C HIS A 74 18.07 -5.49 -3.71
N VAL A 75 17.04 -5.92 -4.44
CA VAL A 75 17.14 -6.95 -5.49
C VAL A 75 18.10 -6.52 -6.60
N ASP A 76 18.00 -5.28 -7.06
CA ASP A 76 18.89 -4.76 -8.11
C ASP A 76 20.36 -4.75 -7.64
N GLU A 77 20.60 -4.36 -6.38
CA GLU A 77 21.93 -4.37 -5.78
C GLU A 77 22.51 -5.79 -5.63
N THR A 78 21.71 -6.75 -5.14
CA THR A 78 22.17 -8.14 -4.96
C THR A 78 22.42 -8.83 -6.29
N ARG A 79 21.56 -8.59 -7.30
CA ARG A 79 21.79 -9.05 -8.68
C ARG A 79 23.05 -8.47 -9.30
N SER A 80 23.31 -7.18 -9.11
CA SER A 80 24.54 -6.55 -9.60
C SER A 80 25.78 -7.18 -8.99
N LYS A 81 25.78 -7.43 -7.68
CA LYS A 81 26.91 -8.08 -6.97
C LYS A 81 27.08 -9.54 -7.41
N LEU A 82 26.00 -10.27 -7.64
CA LEU A 82 26.06 -11.61 -8.18
C LEU A 82 26.69 -11.64 -9.59
N ALA A 83 26.27 -10.71 -10.46
CA ALA A 83 26.83 -10.61 -11.81
C ALA A 83 28.34 -10.33 -11.79
N GLU A 84 28.80 -9.44 -10.90
CA GLU A 84 30.24 -9.16 -10.71
C GLU A 84 31.03 -10.42 -10.32
N VAL A 85 30.54 -11.18 -9.34
CA VAL A 85 31.22 -12.42 -8.90
C VAL A 85 31.18 -13.49 -9.99
N GLN A 86 30.09 -13.60 -10.74
CA GLN A 86 29.99 -14.53 -11.87
C GLN A 86 30.98 -14.20 -12.99
N LEU A 87 31.31 -12.92 -13.22
CA LEU A 87 32.36 -12.54 -14.16
C LEU A 87 33.74 -13.00 -13.68
N VAL A 88 34.06 -12.81 -12.39
CA VAL A 88 35.30 -13.29 -11.78
C VAL A 88 35.38 -14.82 -11.87
N GLN A 89 34.31 -15.52 -11.53
CA GLN A 89 34.24 -16.98 -11.61
C GLN A 89 34.53 -17.48 -13.05
N LYS A 90 33.95 -16.83 -14.07
CA LYS A 90 34.21 -17.16 -15.48
C LYS A 90 35.67 -16.91 -15.87
N ALA A 91 36.26 -15.81 -15.40
CA ALA A 91 37.66 -15.49 -15.68
C ALA A 91 38.61 -16.53 -15.06
N GLU A 92 38.39 -16.92 -13.81
CA GLU A 92 39.20 -17.97 -13.15
C GLU A 92 39.00 -19.34 -13.80
N ALA A 93 37.78 -19.68 -14.23
CA ALA A 93 37.52 -20.92 -14.98
C ALA A 93 38.30 -20.96 -16.31
N ALA A 94 38.34 -19.83 -17.04
CA ALA A 94 39.12 -19.72 -18.27
C ALA A 94 40.63 -19.85 -18.01
N LYS A 95 41.13 -19.26 -16.91
CA LYS A 95 42.53 -19.37 -16.49
C LYS A 95 42.90 -20.82 -16.15
N VAL A 96 42.05 -21.53 -15.42
CA VAL A 96 42.24 -22.97 -15.13
C VAL A 96 42.33 -23.78 -16.42
N ALA A 97 41.41 -23.56 -17.37
CA ALA A 97 41.42 -24.26 -18.66
C ALA A 97 42.71 -23.99 -19.46
N SER A 98 43.15 -22.73 -19.52
CA SER A 98 44.40 -22.36 -20.20
C SER A 98 45.65 -22.98 -19.54
N LEU A 99 45.69 -23.05 -18.21
CA LEU A 99 46.80 -23.69 -17.50
C LEU A 99 46.81 -25.21 -17.70
N GLN A 100 45.64 -25.85 -17.79
CA GLN A 100 45.52 -27.29 -18.10
C GLN A 100 46.02 -27.61 -19.52
N GLU A 101 45.70 -26.75 -20.49
CA GLU A 101 46.20 -26.87 -21.86
C GLU A 101 47.73 -26.74 -21.89
N ARG A 102 48.27 -25.69 -21.28
CA ARG A 102 49.73 -25.49 -21.18
C ARG A 102 50.47 -26.62 -20.48
N LEU A 103 49.87 -27.21 -19.43
CA LEU A 103 50.45 -28.36 -18.72
C LEU A 103 50.59 -29.60 -19.62
N SER A 104 49.73 -29.71 -20.64
CA SER A 104 49.74 -30.79 -21.62
C SER A 104 50.77 -30.56 -22.73
N GLU A 105 51.08 -29.30 -23.03
CA GLU A 105 51.99 -28.89 -24.12
C GLU A 105 53.45 -28.72 -23.68
N ASP A 106 53.69 -28.24 -22.45
CA ASP A 106 55.03 -27.91 -21.94
C ASP A 106 55.39 -28.73 -20.68
N PRO A 107 55.99 -29.91 -20.85
CA PRO A 107 56.42 -30.75 -19.74
C PRO A 107 57.68 -30.26 -19.03
N GLU A 108 58.46 -29.32 -19.60
CA GLU A 108 59.67 -28.79 -18.94
C GLU A 108 59.32 -27.89 -17.76
N HIS A 109 58.24 -27.12 -17.85
CA HIS A 109 57.78 -26.21 -16.79
C HIS A 109 56.61 -26.79 -15.96
N ARG A 110 56.48 -28.11 -15.94
CA ARG A 110 55.31 -28.81 -15.36
C ARG A 110 55.05 -28.43 -13.90
N GLU A 111 56.08 -28.34 -13.06
CA GLU A 111 55.91 -28.04 -11.63
C GLU A 111 55.36 -26.62 -11.41
N ASP A 112 55.89 -25.62 -12.12
CA ASP A 112 55.45 -24.22 -12.02
C ASP A 112 54.02 -24.04 -12.54
N ILE A 113 53.69 -24.71 -13.66
CA ILE A 113 52.32 -24.71 -14.22
C ILE A 113 51.36 -25.40 -13.26
N GLN A 114 51.77 -26.52 -12.64
CA GLN A 114 50.95 -27.24 -11.66
C GLN A 114 50.70 -26.39 -10.39
N ALA A 115 51.70 -25.68 -9.89
CA ALA A 115 51.55 -24.77 -8.75
C ALA A 115 50.57 -23.63 -9.08
N SER A 116 50.70 -23.05 -10.27
CA SER A 116 49.80 -22.00 -10.77
C SER A 116 48.37 -22.50 -10.95
N LEU A 117 48.21 -23.75 -11.43
CA LEU A 117 46.93 -24.41 -11.62
C LEU A 117 46.23 -24.68 -10.29
N ASN A 118 46.96 -25.18 -9.29
CA ASN A 118 46.41 -25.41 -7.95
C ASN A 118 45.91 -24.09 -7.32
N HIS A 119 46.66 -22.99 -7.51
CA HIS A 119 46.24 -21.68 -7.03
C HIS A 119 44.99 -21.19 -7.75
N ALA A 120 44.94 -21.25 -9.09
CA ALA A 120 43.77 -20.86 -9.87
C ALA A 120 42.53 -21.72 -9.56
N GLN A 121 42.70 -23.00 -9.25
CA GLN A 121 41.61 -23.88 -8.79
C GLN A 121 41.08 -23.48 -7.41
N SER A 122 41.97 -23.08 -6.49
CA SER A 122 41.57 -22.55 -5.19
C SER A 122 40.77 -21.25 -5.35
N ASP A 123 41.23 -20.34 -6.21
CA ASP A 123 40.55 -19.07 -6.49
C ASP A 123 39.18 -19.30 -7.16
N LEU A 124 39.09 -20.24 -8.11
CA LEU A 124 37.83 -20.64 -8.74
C LEU A 124 36.84 -21.23 -7.74
N THR A 125 37.32 -22.04 -6.80
CA THR A 125 36.49 -22.61 -5.73
C THR A 125 35.94 -21.49 -4.84
N ALA A 126 36.81 -20.58 -4.38
CA ALA A 126 36.40 -19.43 -3.58
C ALA A 126 35.39 -18.52 -4.31
N ALA A 127 35.61 -18.26 -5.61
CA ALA A 127 34.68 -17.49 -6.44
C ALA A 127 33.34 -18.20 -6.61
N THR A 128 33.34 -19.53 -6.72
CA THR A 128 32.13 -20.35 -6.83
C THR A 128 31.32 -20.33 -5.53
N ASP A 129 31.97 -20.50 -4.39
CA ASP A 129 31.32 -20.45 -3.08
C ASP A 129 30.69 -19.07 -2.84
N LEU A 130 31.44 -18.00 -3.17
CA LEU A 130 30.94 -16.64 -3.09
C LEU A 130 29.73 -16.42 -4.03
N ALA A 131 29.78 -16.94 -5.26
CA ALA A 131 28.66 -16.83 -6.20
C ALA A 131 27.40 -17.53 -5.66
N GLN A 132 27.54 -18.71 -5.07
CA GLN A 132 26.44 -19.44 -4.44
C GLN A 132 25.85 -18.67 -3.26
N GLN A 133 26.71 -18.10 -2.40
CA GLN A 133 26.25 -17.26 -1.29
C GLN A 133 25.47 -16.03 -1.81
N ARG A 134 25.98 -15.35 -2.85
CA ARG A 134 25.30 -14.21 -3.46
C ARG A 134 23.98 -14.58 -4.11
N GLN A 135 23.90 -15.75 -4.74
CA GLN A 135 22.66 -16.28 -5.31
C GLN A 135 21.61 -16.53 -4.25
N ALA A 136 22.00 -17.06 -3.08
CA ALA A 136 21.09 -17.24 -1.95
C ALA A 136 20.56 -15.90 -1.43
N THR A 137 21.44 -14.90 -1.27
CA THR A 137 21.03 -13.54 -0.87
C THR A 137 20.10 -12.88 -1.90
N GLU A 138 20.35 -13.09 -3.21
CA GLU A 138 19.49 -12.58 -4.27
C GLU A 138 18.09 -13.21 -4.21
N THR A 139 18.03 -14.53 -4.00
CA THR A 139 16.76 -15.26 -3.82
C THR A 139 15.98 -14.75 -2.60
N GLU A 140 16.67 -14.50 -1.47
CA GLU A 140 16.04 -13.94 -0.26
C GLU A 140 15.49 -12.52 -0.52
N ALA A 141 16.25 -11.69 -1.23
CA ALA A 141 15.82 -10.33 -1.60
C ALA A 141 14.59 -10.37 -2.53
N GLU A 142 14.54 -11.29 -3.49
CA GLU A 142 13.37 -11.49 -4.36
C GLU A 142 12.13 -11.93 -3.57
N GLN A 143 12.28 -12.87 -2.64
CA GLN A 143 11.19 -13.30 -1.76
C GLN A 143 10.66 -12.14 -0.90
N GLN A 144 11.56 -11.28 -0.40
CA GLN A 144 11.17 -10.09 0.34
C GLN A 144 10.41 -9.11 -0.55
N LEU A 145 10.88 -8.84 -1.77
CA LEU A 145 10.17 -8.00 -2.74
C LEU A 145 8.76 -8.54 -3.02
N GLN A 146 8.64 -9.84 -3.29
CA GLN A 146 7.35 -10.48 -3.51
C GLN A 146 6.40 -10.30 -2.32
N THR A 147 6.90 -10.50 -1.10
CA THR A 147 6.14 -10.29 0.13
C THR A 147 5.63 -8.84 0.26
N GLU A 148 6.48 -7.85 -0.03
CA GLU A 148 6.08 -6.44 0.02
C GLU A 148 5.09 -6.07 -1.09
N GLN A 149 5.21 -6.67 -2.27
CA GLN A 149 4.24 -6.50 -3.36
C GLN A 149 2.88 -7.10 -3.02
N ASP A 150 2.83 -8.26 -2.36
CA ASP A 150 1.57 -8.89 -1.96
C ASP A 150 0.87 -8.10 -0.85
N LYS A 151 1.63 -7.52 0.09
CA LYS A 151 1.10 -6.54 1.05
C LYS A 151 0.53 -5.31 0.35
N LEU A 152 1.20 -4.81 -0.70
CA LEU A 152 0.73 -3.66 -1.48
C LEU A 152 -0.61 -3.98 -2.17
N LYS A 153 -0.69 -5.10 -2.88
CA LYS A 153 -1.94 -5.56 -3.54
C LYS A 153 -3.09 -5.69 -2.54
N LYS A 154 -2.82 -6.19 -1.34
CA LYS A 154 -3.83 -6.29 -0.27
C LYS A 154 -4.34 -4.91 0.17
N LEU A 155 -3.44 -3.91 0.32
CA LEU A 155 -3.84 -2.55 0.67
C LEU A 155 -4.65 -1.88 -0.45
N GLU A 156 -4.28 -2.12 -1.70
CA GLU A 156 -5.03 -1.65 -2.87
C GLU A 156 -6.45 -2.23 -2.91
N ALA A 157 -6.60 -3.54 -2.69
CA ALA A 157 -7.92 -4.17 -2.59
C ALA A 157 -8.78 -3.60 -1.45
N GLN A 158 -8.18 -3.32 -0.29
CA GLN A 158 -8.88 -2.67 0.83
C GLN A 158 -9.30 -1.24 0.51
N LEU A 159 -8.51 -0.52 -0.28
CA LEU A 159 -8.84 0.82 -0.73
C LEU A 159 -10.00 0.79 -1.73
N ASP A 160 -9.99 -0.14 -2.69
CA ASP A 160 -11.07 -0.33 -3.66
C ASP A 160 -12.39 -0.72 -2.98
N GLU A 161 -12.34 -1.61 -1.99
CA GLU A 161 -13.51 -1.97 -1.17
C GLU A 161 -14.07 -0.74 -0.45
N LEU A 162 -13.21 0.08 0.17
CA LEU A 162 -13.66 1.30 0.85
C LEU A 162 -14.29 2.31 -0.12
N VAL A 163 -13.74 2.46 -1.33
CA VAL A 163 -14.28 3.35 -2.38
C VAL A 163 -15.65 2.85 -2.85
N ASN A 164 -15.80 1.55 -3.07
CA ASN A 164 -17.08 0.95 -3.45
C ASN A 164 -18.13 1.12 -2.35
N ASP A 165 -17.75 0.91 -1.09
CA ASP A 165 -18.62 1.13 0.06
C ASP A 165 -19.11 2.57 0.14
N VAL A 166 -18.22 3.56 -0.08
CA VAL A 166 -18.60 4.98 -0.08
C VAL A 166 -19.55 5.31 -1.24
N THR A 167 -19.32 4.74 -2.42
CA THR A 167 -20.14 4.99 -3.61
C THR A 167 -21.55 4.40 -3.46
N THR A 168 -21.66 3.17 -2.96
CA THR A 168 -22.95 2.48 -2.76
C THR A 168 -23.85 3.16 -1.73
N LEU A 169 -23.28 3.71 -0.65
CA LEU A 169 -24.06 4.52 0.30
C LEU A 169 -24.58 5.82 -0.31
N GLY A 170 -23.79 6.48 -1.17
CA GLY A 170 -24.25 7.66 -1.90
C GLY A 170 -25.47 7.36 -2.77
N GLU A 171 -25.50 6.20 -3.43
CA GLU A 171 -26.64 5.75 -4.22
C GLU A 171 -27.86 5.36 -3.37
N GLN A 172 -27.65 4.75 -2.20
CA GLN A 172 -28.73 4.40 -1.27
C GLN A 172 -29.37 5.63 -0.62
N SER A 173 -28.57 6.61 -0.20
CA SER A 173 -29.07 7.90 0.33
C SER A 173 -29.94 8.62 -0.70
N ASN A 174 -29.51 8.64 -1.97
CA ASN A 174 -30.25 9.29 -3.06
C ASN A 174 -31.56 8.55 -3.45
N ARG A 175 -31.69 7.26 -3.12
CA ARG A 175 -32.95 6.50 -3.32
C ARG A 175 -33.98 6.73 -2.21
N VAL A 176 -33.55 7.06 -0.99
CA VAL A 176 -34.45 7.33 0.14
C VAL A 176 -35.03 8.75 0.07
N SER A 177 -34.37 9.68 -0.62
CA SER A 177 -34.83 11.05 -0.84
C SER A 177 -35.75 11.27 -2.06
N ARG A 178 -36.17 10.20 -2.77
CA ARG A 178 -37.10 10.26 -3.91
C ARG A 178 -38.43 9.61 -3.57
#